data_AF-A0A7L4PTF1-F1
#
_entry.id   AF-A0A7L4PTF1-F1
#
_cell.length_a   1.000
_cell.length_b   1.000
_cell.length_c   1.000
_cell.angle_alpha   90.00
_cell.angle_beta   90.00
_cell.angle_gamma   90.00
#
_symmetry.space_group_name_H-M   'P 1'
#
loop_
_entity.id
_entity.type
_entity.pdbx_description
1 polymer ?
#
loop_
_entity_poly.entity_id
_entity_poly.type
_entity_poly.pdbx_seq_one_letter_code
_entity_poly.pdbx_strand_id
1 'polypeptide(L)'
;MALHDRSIGAELSVVEREMLFNDAYADTGFVVYASDDGRLFQLLASPFLENKEPGKVYAAASCPPPPEHIFAQVTVISEQESIDERTGSKHIVKTIGGWKPFDPTPLAARRRILDYEEVVQHFTRLIRGEEDVISQIATCSALYALSSPPGIAGTGGINTAVFGKKFQWDLFAGSMAVIPREFREARSPWYYYISARESMRQGAGNDEISRAILRPKKTVADIPLEIGDVAERRFLRDARATLKEENGIVTAYILDSLLLRPEPSARAEQIITDAIYELRDDFKKAGRAPYNQNLGDAIPKLSASLARLHHNTEVADTLVKESVDLLLDMHHRIAAFHNTPLKISQVYRLSGDARKLYFDLYGIFGADYWIPLEEAQNSSGLDPAEFEAAIESLCLEGYCQRKTGYVKILEDYR
;
A
#
# COMPACT_ATOMS: atom_id res chain seq x y z
N MET A 1 -9.86 10.25 -1.51
CA MET A 1 -10.45 11.41 -2.22
C MET A 1 -11.28 10.90 -3.40
N ALA A 2 -12.08 11.71 -4.10
CA ALA A 2 -12.70 11.26 -5.35
C ALA A 2 -11.83 11.71 -6.54
N LEU A 3 -11.74 10.91 -7.60
CA LEU A 3 -10.91 11.21 -8.79
C LEU A 3 -11.35 12.51 -9.48
N HIS A 4 -12.60 12.96 -9.31
CA HIS A 4 -13.11 14.20 -9.89
C HIS A 4 -12.82 15.46 -9.06
N ASP A 5 -12.38 15.33 -7.81
CA ASP A 5 -12.10 16.47 -6.92
C ASP A 5 -10.62 16.87 -7.01
N ARG A 6 -10.25 17.53 -8.12
CA ARG A 6 -8.86 17.98 -8.42
C ARG A 6 -8.77 19.47 -8.76
N SER A 7 -9.70 20.25 -8.22
CA SER A 7 -9.91 21.66 -8.57
C SER A 7 -8.74 22.59 -8.17
N ILE A 8 -7.84 22.12 -7.30
CA ILE A 8 -6.70 22.90 -6.76
C ILE A 8 -5.41 22.60 -7.56
N GLY A 9 -5.38 21.55 -8.39
CA GLY A 9 -4.26 21.18 -9.26
C GLY A 9 -3.11 20.47 -8.57
N ALA A 10 -3.00 20.56 -7.24
CA ALA A 10 -2.02 19.82 -6.43
C ALA A 10 -2.25 18.31 -6.50
N GLU A 11 -3.49 17.89 -6.76
CA GLU A 11 -3.94 16.51 -6.90
C GLU A 11 -3.65 15.90 -8.28
N LEU A 12 -3.19 16.71 -9.24
CA LEU A 12 -2.80 16.21 -10.56
C LEU A 12 -1.44 15.51 -10.48
N SER A 13 -1.39 14.31 -11.03
CA SER A 13 -0.15 13.55 -11.23
C SER A 13 0.78 14.27 -12.21
N VAL A 14 2.06 13.92 -12.23
CA VAL A 14 3.05 14.50 -13.16
C VAL A 14 2.64 14.22 -14.61
N VAL A 15 2.22 12.98 -14.91
CA VAL A 15 1.72 12.62 -16.23
C VAL A 15 0.54 13.51 -16.62
N GLU A 16 -0.40 13.72 -15.70
CA GLU A 16 -1.57 14.56 -15.96
C GLU A 16 -1.19 16.02 -16.22
N ARG A 17 -0.27 16.58 -15.44
CA ARG A 17 0.20 17.95 -15.62
C ARG A 17 0.90 18.15 -16.95
N GLU A 18 1.80 17.23 -17.32
CA GLU A 18 2.50 17.29 -18.60
C GLU A 18 1.50 17.15 -19.77
N MET A 19 0.57 16.20 -19.70
CA MET A 19 -0.42 16.00 -20.76
C MET A 19 -1.40 17.17 -20.90
N LEU A 20 -1.77 17.84 -19.80
CA LEU A 20 -2.73 18.96 -19.83
C LEU A 20 -2.09 20.29 -20.23
N PHE A 21 -0.83 20.54 -19.83
CA PHE A 21 -0.26 21.90 -19.88
C PHE A 21 1.00 22.02 -20.74
N ASN A 22 1.57 20.92 -21.25
CA ASN A 22 2.72 20.97 -22.12
C ASN A 22 2.32 20.70 -23.57
N ASP A 23 2.51 21.70 -24.44
CA ASP A 23 2.15 21.65 -25.86
C ASP A 23 2.80 20.48 -26.61
N ALA A 24 3.94 19.96 -26.13
CA ALA A 24 4.58 18.78 -26.70
C ALA A 24 3.69 17.52 -26.66
N TYR A 25 2.72 17.48 -25.73
CA TYR A 25 1.78 16.38 -25.54
C TYR A 25 0.33 16.71 -25.91
N ALA A 26 0.06 17.85 -26.59
CA ALA A 26 -1.30 18.34 -26.88
C ALA A 26 -2.21 17.37 -27.67
N ASP A 27 -1.60 16.44 -28.42
CA ASP A 27 -2.26 15.37 -29.18
C ASP A 27 -1.78 13.97 -28.74
N THR A 28 -1.49 13.83 -27.45
CA THR A 28 -1.14 12.57 -26.78
C THR A 28 -2.09 12.32 -25.62
N GLY A 29 -2.51 11.07 -25.41
CA GLY A 29 -3.29 10.72 -24.23
C GLY A 29 -3.82 9.31 -24.24
N PHE A 30 -4.56 8.97 -23.20
CA PHE A 30 -5.25 7.69 -23.02
C PHE A 30 -6.55 7.65 -23.84
N VAL A 31 -6.67 6.64 -24.68
CA VAL A 31 -7.75 6.52 -25.68
C VAL A 31 -9.03 6.00 -25.02
N VAL A 32 -10.11 6.76 -25.15
CA VAL A 32 -11.47 6.36 -24.79
C VAL A 32 -12.40 6.57 -25.98
N TYR A 33 -13.16 5.55 -26.35
CA TYR A 33 -14.05 5.64 -27.51
C TYR A 33 -15.29 6.46 -27.20
N ALA A 34 -15.66 7.30 -28.17
CA ALA A 34 -16.89 8.08 -28.18
C ALA A 34 -17.94 7.47 -29.14
N SER A 35 -17.53 6.57 -30.03
CA SER A 35 -18.39 5.79 -30.92
C SER A 35 -18.10 4.29 -30.83
N ASP A 36 -19.11 3.46 -31.08
CA ASP A 36 -19.01 1.99 -30.99
C ASP A 36 -17.98 1.38 -31.96
N ASP A 37 -17.71 2.07 -33.07
CA ASP A 37 -16.71 1.66 -34.08
C ASP A 37 -15.30 2.20 -33.80
N GLY A 38 -15.12 2.93 -32.70
CA GLY A 38 -13.86 3.57 -32.29
C GLY A 38 -13.36 4.68 -33.21
N ARG A 39 -14.11 5.03 -34.26
CA ARG A 39 -13.70 6.07 -35.22
C ARG A 39 -13.71 7.46 -34.62
N LEU A 40 -14.56 7.69 -33.61
CA LEU A 40 -14.56 8.87 -32.77
C LEU A 40 -14.04 8.49 -31.39
N PHE A 41 -13.04 9.21 -30.91
CA PHE A 41 -12.42 8.94 -29.62
C PHE A 41 -11.90 10.23 -28.96
N GLN A 42 -11.60 10.14 -27.68
CA GLN A 42 -10.98 11.20 -26.89
C GLN A 42 -9.61 10.73 -26.40
N LEU A 43 -8.71 11.69 -26.20
CA LEU A 43 -7.43 11.49 -25.56
C LEU A 43 -7.49 12.14 -24.18
N LEU A 44 -7.56 11.32 -23.14
CA LEU A 44 -7.54 11.77 -21.75
C LEU A 44 -6.10 11.92 -21.27
N ALA A 45 -5.85 12.87 -20.36
CA ALA A 45 -4.50 13.08 -19.81
C ALA A 45 -3.97 11.87 -19.00
N SER A 46 -4.86 11.06 -18.44
CA SER A 46 -4.54 9.81 -17.75
C SER A 46 -5.74 8.86 -17.80
N PRO A 47 -5.56 7.55 -17.52
CA PRO A 47 -6.67 6.61 -17.37
C PRO A 47 -7.55 6.90 -16.14
N PHE A 48 -7.10 7.77 -15.24
CA PHE A 48 -7.76 8.07 -13.97
C PHE A 48 -8.55 9.37 -13.99
N LEU A 49 -8.29 10.22 -14.99
CA LEU A 49 -8.91 11.53 -15.09
C LEU A 49 -10.10 11.43 -16.04
N GLU A 50 -11.30 11.57 -15.49
CA GLU A 50 -12.55 11.52 -16.27
C GLU A 50 -12.83 12.83 -17.03
N ASN A 51 -11.86 13.76 -17.09
CA ASN A 51 -11.96 15.03 -17.83
C ASN A 51 -12.00 14.76 -19.33
N LYS A 52 -13.14 14.24 -19.79
CA LYS A 52 -13.58 14.35 -21.17
C LYS A 52 -13.73 15.84 -21.41
N GLU A 53 -12.84 16.47 -22.18
CA GLU A 53 -13.15 17.77 -22.76
C GLU A 53 -14.31 17.52 -23.73
N PRO A 54 -15.58 17.79 -23.34
CA PRO A 54 -16.72 17.38 -24.17
C PRO A 54 -16.74 18.13 -25.51
N GLY A 55 -15.98 19.23 -25.59
CA GLY A 55 -15.71 19.98 -26.79
C GLY A 55 -14.68 19.34 -27.73
N LYS A 56 -13.76 18.47 -27.30
CA LYS A 56 -12.65 18.00 -28.14
C LYS A 56 -12.78 16.51 -28.46
N VAL A 57 -12.88 16.17 -29.75
CA VAL A 57 -12.99 14.78 -30.25
C VAL A 57 -12.02 14.56 -31.41
N TYR A 58 -11.43 13.37 -31.47
CA TYR A 58 -10.56 12.93 -32.55
C TYR A 58 -11.31 11.98 -33.49
N ALA A 59 -11.10 12.13 -34.80
CA ALA A 59 -11.74 11.33 -35.83
C ALA A 59 -10.69 10.58 -36.69
N ALA A 60 -10.75 9.25 -36.68
CA ALA A 60 -9.91 8.39 -37.51
C ALA A 60 -10.57 8.14 -38.88
N ALA A 61 -10.57 9.14 -39.77
CA ALA A 61 -11.21 9.03 -41.08
C ALA A 61 -10.34 8.29 -42.11
N SER A 62 -9.02 8.49 -42.08
CA SER A 62 -8.08 8.06 -43.13
C SER A 62 -7.10 6.98 -42.68
N CYS A 63 -7.20 6.51 -41.45
CA CYS A 63 -6.36 5.47 -40.86
C CYS A 63 -7.18 4.60 -39.88
N PRO A 64 -6.68 3.43 -39.45
CA PRO A 64 -7.31 2.66 -38.38
C PRO A 64 -7.32 3.46 -37.07
N PRO A 65 -8.40 3.41 -36.27
CA PRO A 65 -8.42 4.06 -34.96
C PRO A 65 -7.38 3.43 -34.02
N PRO A 66 -6.82 4.20 -33.07
CA PRO A 66 -6.02 3.62 -31.99
C PRO A 66 -6.89 2.70 -31.14
N PRO A 67 -6.38 1.55 -30.63
CA PRO A 67 -7.11 0.72 -29.68
C PRO A 67 -7.61 1.49 -28.47
N GLU A 68 -8.73 1.09 -27.91
CA GLU A 68 -9.20 1.63 -26.64
C GLU A 68 -8.29 1.18 -25.48
N HIS A 69 -8.24 1.97 -24.42
CA HIS A 69 -7.48 1.70 -23.19
C HIS A 69 -5.96 1.61 -23.35
N ILE A 70 -5.39 2.29 -24.34
CA ILE A 70 -3.94 2.51 -24.46
C ILE A 70 -3.63 4.00 -24.51
N PHE A 71 -2.37 4.34 -24.22
CA PHE A 71 -1.85 5.66 -24.54
C PHE A 71 -1.41 5.72 -26.01
N ALA A 72 -1.82 6.79 -26.70
CA ALA A 72 -1.48 7.02 -28.09
C ALA A 72 -1.06 8.47 -28.31
N GLN A 73 -0.10 8.67 -29.22
CA GLN A 73 0.21 9.96 -29.82
C GLN A 73 -0.36 9.98 -31.24
N VAL A 74 -1.22 10.95 -31.54
CA VAL A 74 -1.88 11.05 -32.84
C VAL A 74 -1.26 12.16 -33.69
N THR A 75 -1.31 11.99 -35.01
CA THR A 75 -0.91 13.01 -35.98
C THR A 75 -2.17 13.63 -36.58
N VAL A 76 -2.43 14.88 -36.21
CA VAL A 76 -3.61 15.63 -36.69
C VAL A 76 -3.31 16.20 -38.07
N ILE A 77 -4.24 15.99 -39.01
CA ILE A 77 -4.14 16.48 -40.39
C ILE A 77 -5.14 17.60 -40.69
N SER A 78 -6.22 17.70 -39.92
CA SER A 78 -7.15 18.82 -39.99
C SER A 78 -7.84 19.02 -38.65
N GLU A 79 -8.21 20.27 -38.39
CA GLU A 79 -8.97 20.68 -37.21
C GLU A 79 -10.17 21.50 -37.69
N GLN A 80 -11.35 21.14 -37.21
CA GLN A 80 -12.59 21.86 -37.46
C GLN A 80 -13.15 22.34 -36.13
N GLU A 81 -13.32 23.65 -36.02
CA GLU A 81 -13.92 24.29 -34.86
C GLU A 81 -15.34 24.75 -35.20
N SER A 82 -16.28 24.46 -34.32
CA SER A 82 -17.66 24.95 -34.37
C SER A 82 -18.07 25.45 -33.00
N ILE A 83 -18.88 26.50 -32.98
CA ILE A 83 -19.41 27.09 -31.75
C ILE A 83 -20.92 26.91 -31.81
N ASP A 84 -21.50 26.29 -30.79
CA ASP A 84 -22.95 26.24 -30.64
C ASP A 84 -23.46 27.64 -30.30
N GLU A 85 -24.14 28.28 -31.25
CA GLU A 85 -24.67 29.65 -31.12
C GLU A 85 -25.67 29.81 -29.95
N ARG A 86 -26.29 28.72 -29.47
CA ARG A 86 -27.27 28.77 -28.37
C ARG A 86 -26.63 28.65 -26.99
N THR A 87 -25.60 27.82 -26.87
CA THR A 87 -24.95 27.53 -25.59
C THR A 87 -23.60 28.24 -25.42
N GLY A 88 -23.04 28.75 -26.51
CA GLY A 88 -21.67 29.27 -26.58
C GLY A 88 -20.60 28.17 -26.47
N SER A 89 -20.99 26.89 -26.51
CA SER A 89 -20.07 25.77 -26.32
C SER A 89 -19.19 25.57 -27.54
N LYS A 90 -17.88 25.45 -27.31
CA LYS A 90 -16.87 25.19 -28.34
C LYS A 90 -16.75 23.69 -28.60
N HIS A 91 -16.86 23.28 -29.86
CA HIS A 91 -16.64 21.92 -30.33
C HIS A 91 -15.53 21.89 -31.38
N ILE A 92 -14.49 21.11 -31.13
CA ILE A 92 -13.29 20.89 -31.92
C ILE A 92 -13.28 19.43 -32.36
N VAL A 93 -13.27 19.19 -33.67
CA VAL A 93 -13.07 17.87 -34.27
C VAL A 93 -11.70 17.85 -34.95
N LYS A 94 -10.81 16.99 -34.47
CA LYS A 94 -9.47 16.79 -35.04
C LYS A 94 -9.44 15.51 -35.87
N THR A 95 -9.27 15.63 -37.19
CA THR A 95 -9.09 14.45 -38.04
C THR A 95 -7.63 14.00 -37.99
N ILE A 96 -7.41 12.72 -37.77
CA ILE A 96 -6.06 12.14 -37.68
C ILE A 96 -5.63 11.49 -38.99
N GLY A 97 -4.35 11.63 -39.33
CA GLY A 97 -3.69 10.94 -40.45
C GLY A 97 -2.98 9.66 -40.03
N GLY A 98 -2.76 9.45 -38.73
CA GLY A 98 -2.05 8.31 -38.17
C GLY A 98 -1.85 8.44 -36.66
N TRP A 99 -1.33 7.39 -36.03
CA TRP A 99 -1.01 7.37 -34.61
C TRP A 99 0.09 6.36 -34.32
N LYS A 100 0.71 6.47 -33.14
CA LYS A 100 1.64 5.47 -32.60
C LYS A 100 1.39 5.27 -31.10
N PRO A 101 1.70 4.09 -30.54
CA PRO A 101 1.68 3.88 -29.10
C PRO A 101 2.56 4.90 -28.39
N PHE A 102 2.10 5.39 -27.25
CA PHE A 102 2.87 6.26 -26.38
C PHE A 102 3.08 5.55 -25.04
N ASP A 103 4.31 5.53 -24.55
CA ASP A 103 4.63 4.99 -23.24
C ASP A 103 4.69 6.14 -22.22
N PRO A 104 3.76 6.19 -21.24
CA PRO A 104 3.78 7.21 -20.20
C PRO A 104 4.84 6.94 -19.12
N THR A 105 5.48 5.76 -19.11
CA THR A 105 6.44 5.35 -18.07
C THR A 105 7.58 6.37 -17.86
N PRO A 106 8.21 6.93 -18.91
CA PRO A 106 9.25 7.94 -18.73
C PRO A 106 8.74 9.24 -18.10
N LEU A 107 7.45 9.59 -18.29
CA LEU A 107 6.84 10.75 -17.64
C LEU A 107 6.48 10.44 -16.18
N ALA A 108 5.89 9.27 -15.92
CA ALA A 108 5.56 8.82 -14.59
C ALA A 108 6.82 8.68 -13.70
N ALA A 109 7.93 8.22 -14.27
CA ALA A 109 9.22 8.15 -13.58
C ALA A 109 9.92 9.51 -13.42
N ARG A 110 9.44 10.57 -14.09
CA ARG A 110 10.07 11.89 -14.09
C ARG A 110 9.53 12.75 -12.95
N ARG A 111 10.43 13.56 -12.37
CA ARG A 111 10.16 14.63 -11.39
C ARG A 111 9.15 14.26 -10.29
N ARG A 112 9.69 13.86 -9.15
CA ARG A 112 8.96 13.58 -7.92
C ARG A 112 8.28 14.85 -7.37
N ILE A 113 6.95 14.83 -7.21
CA ILE A 113 6.22 15.86 -6.44
C ILE A 113 6.58 15.74 -4.95
N LEU A 114 6.82 14.50 -4.49
CA LEU A 114 7.31 14.12 -3.17
C LEU A 114 8.41 13.08 -3.34
N ASP A 115 9.41 13.08 -2.49
CA ASP A 115 10.32 11.94 -2.37
C ASP A 115 9.61 10.73 -1.73
N TYR A 116 10.12 9.52 -1.98
CA TYR A 116 9.44 8.32 -1.48
C TYR A 116 9.44 8.26 0.05
N GLU A 117 10.47 8.82 0.70
CA GLU A 117 10.54 8.96 2.15
C GLU A 117 9.39 9.82 2.70
N GLU A 118 8.97 10.87 2.00
CA GLU A 118 7.83 11.71 2.40
C GLU A 118 6.51 10.95 2.29
N VAL A 119 6.38 10.10 1.25
CA VAL A 119 5.23 9.21 1.07
C VAL A 119 5.17 8.17 2.18
N VAL A 120 6.29 7.56 2.55
CA VAL A 120 6.36 6.63 3.69
C VAL A 120 6.04 7.38 4.99
N GLN A 121 6.61 8.57 5.19
CA GLN A 121 6.39 9.40 6.37
C GLN A 121 4.90 9.72 6.59
N HIS A 122 4.12 9.92 5.52
CA HIS A 122 2.66 10.08 5.62
C HIS A 122 2.00 8.95 6.46
N PHE A 123 2.41 7.70 6.26
CA PHE A 123 1.85 6.53 6.96
C PHE A 123 2.34 6.38 8.41
N THR A 124 3.42 7.05 8.82
CA THR A 124 3.94 7.02 10.20
C THR A 124 3.07 7.79 11.19
N ARG A 125 2.30 8.78 10.71
CA ARG A 125 1.73 9.85 11.57
C ARG A 125 0.73 9.39 12.61
N LEU A 126 0.11 8.23 12.39
CA LEU A 126 -0.92 7.69 13.27
C LEU A 126 -0.39 6.61 14.23
N ILE A 127 0.90 6.27 14.11
CA ILE A 127 1.53 5.12 14.76
C ILE A 127 2.61 5.60 15.75
N ARG A 128 2.86 4.81 16.78
CA ARG A 128 3.89 5.00 17.80
C ARG A 128 4.62 3.69 18.08
N GLY A 129 5.85 3.81 18.56
CA GLY A 129 6.76 2.70 18.77
C GLY A 129 8.19 3.10 18.42
N GLU A 130 9.06 2.09 18.35
CA GLU A 130 10.44 2.23 17.89
C GLU A 130 10.49 2.67 16.42
N GLU A 131 11.45 3.53 16.09
CA GLU A 131 11.56 4.18 14.78
C GLU A 131 11.63 3.18 13.63
N ASP A 132 12.46 2.14 13.75
CA ASP A 132 12.59 1.09 12.74
C ASP A 132 11.28 0.34 12.52
N VAL A 133 10.52 0.08 13.59
CA VAL A 133 9.23 -0.62 13.53
C VAL A 133 8.18 0.24 12.85
N ILE A 134 8.13 1.53 13.21
CA ILE A 134 7.23 2.49 12.58
C ILE A 134 7.53 2.59 11.09
N SER A 135 8.82 2.68 10.74
CA SER A 135 9.28 2.74 9.35
C SER A 135 8.82 1.51 8.57
N GLN A 136 9.03 0.31 9.11
CA GLN A 136 8.57 -0.94 8.48
C GLN A 136 7.04 -0.97 8.28
N ILE A 137 6.26 -0.61 9.30
CA ILE A 137 4.79 -0.58 9.19
C ILE A 137 4.33 0.45 8.15
N ALA A 138 4.99 1.61 8.12
CA ALA A 138 4.69 2.68 7.18
C ALA A 138 5.03 2.27 5.74
N THR A 139 6.18 1.63 5.51
CA THR A 139 6.56 1.06 4.22
C THR A 139 5.54 0.02 3.78
N CYS A 140 5.17 -0.95 4.63
CA CYS A 140 4.12 -1.94 4.31
C CYS A 140 2.79 -1.29 3.93
N SER A 141 2.42 -0.21 4.62
CA SER A 141 1.21 0.57 4.35
C SER A 141 1.29 1.27 2.99
N ALA A 142 2.44 1.85 2.65
CA ALA A 142 2.70 2.47 1.36
C ALA A 142 2.66 1.44 0.22
N LEU A 143 3.26 0.26 0.41
CA LEU A 143 3.21 -0.83 -0.58
C LEU A 143 1.76 -1.24 -0.87
N TYR A 144 0.96 -1.46 0.19
CA TYR A 144 -0.46 -1.75 0.03
C TYR A 144 -1.17 -0.67 -0.81
N ALA A 145 -0.89 0.62 -0.54
CA ALA A 145 -1.50 1.74 -1.25
C ALA A 145 -1.05 1.84 -2.72
N LEU A 146 0.20 1.54 -3.04
CA LEU A 146 0.77 1.59 -4.39
C LEU A 146 0.45 0.35 -5.24
N SER A 147 -0.02 -0.73 -4.60
CA SER A 147 -0.34 -1.99 -5.26
C SER A 147 0.88 -2.56 -6.01
N SER A 148 0.68 -3.64 -6.77
CA SER A 148 1.70 -4.24 -7.62
C SER A 148 1.13 -4.49 -9.02
N PRO A 149 1.93 -4.36 -10.09
CA PRO A 149 1.46 -4.62 -11.45
C PRO A 149 1.04 -6.11 -11.61
N PRO A 150 0.15 -6.42 -12.57
CA PRO A 150 -0.14 -7.80 -12.94
C PRO A 150 1.12 -8.54 -13.38
N GLY A 151 1.30 -9.77 -12.91
CA GLY A 151 2.41 -10.63 -13.31
C GLY A 151 1.99 -11.67 -14.36
N ILE A 152 2.95 -12.48 -14.83
CA ILE A 152 2.71 -13.54 -15.84
C ILE A 152 1.61 -14.53 -15.39
N ALA A 153 1.50 -14.79 -14.08
CA ALA A 153 0.66 -15.83 -13.50
C ALA A 153 -0.67 -15.33 -12.90
N GLY A 154 -0.97 -14.02 -12.92
CA GLY A 154 -2.24 -13.56 -12.35
C GLY A 154 -2.38 -12.06 -12.12
N THR A 155 -3.47 -11.72 -11.42
CA THR A 155 -3.81 -10.36 -11.00
C THR A 155 -2.78 -9.79 -10.05
N GLY A 156 -2.42 -8.52 -10.25
CA GLY A 156 -1.54 -7.76 -9.37
C GLY A 156 -2.19 -7.42 -8.03
N GLY A 157 -1.60 -6.47 -7.31
CA GLY A 157 -2.01 -6.03 -5.98
C GLY A 157 -1.38 -6.76 -4.81
N ILE A 158 -1.68 -6.28 -3.61
CA ILE A 158 -1.11 -6.78 -2.35
C ILE A 158 -2.23 -7.14 -1.36
N ASN A 159 -2.15 -8.36 -0.84
CA ASN A 159 -2.99 -8.85 0.24
C ASN A 159 -2.30 -8.62 1.58
N THR A 160 -2.81 -7.70 2.39
CA THR A 160 -2.31 -7.35 3.70
C THR A 160 -3.18 -7.95 4.81
N ALA A 161 -2.54 -8.71 5.71
CA ALA A 161 -3.16 -9.19 6.94
C ALA A 161 -2.87 -8.21 8.07
N VAL A 162 -3.87 -7.41 8.48
CA VAL A 162 -3.68 -6.38 9.50
C VAL A 162 -4.06 -6.94 10.88
N PHE A 163 -3.13 -6.87 11.83
CA PHE A 163 -3.29 -7.31 13.20
C PHE A 163 -3.30 -6.10 14.14
N GLY A 164 -4.45 -5.85 14.76
CA GLY A 164 -4.64 -4.77 15.72
C GLY A 164 -6.05 -4.79 16.29
N LYS A 165 -6.33 -3.99 17.32
CA LYS A 165 -7.66 -3.65 17.82
C LYS A 165 -8.46 -2.89 16.77
N LYS A 166 -9.79 -2.81 16.97
CA LYS A 166 -10.71 -2.01 16.14
C LYS A 166 -10.20 -0.59 15.91
N PHE A 167 -9.70 0.07 16.96
CA PHE A 167 -9.18 1.42 16.89
C PHE A 167 -7.94 1.55 16.00
N GLN A 168 -6.97 0.65 16.15
CA GLN A 168 -5.76 0.59 15.32
C GLN A 168 -6.13 0.35 13.84
N TRP A 169 -7.05 -0.60 13.60
CA TRP A 169 -7.61 -0.84 12.27
C TRP A 169 -8.25 0.41 11.67
N ASP A 170 -9.05 1.15 12.45
CA ASP A 170 -9.72 2.35 11.97
C ASP A 170 -8.71 3.47 11.65
N LEU A 171 -7.53 3.50 12.31
CA LEU A 171 -6.43 4.41 11.95
C LEU A 171 -5.77 4.00 10.63
N PHE A 172 -5.43 2.72 10.45
CA PHE A 172 -4.89 2.21 9.19
C PHE A 172 -5.87 2.43 8.03
N ALA A 173 -7.14 2.06 8.19
CA ALA A 173 -8.15 2.29 7.16
C ALA A 173 -8.36 3.78 6.87
N GLY A 174 -8.10 4.64 7.86
CA GLY A 174 -8.11 6.09 7.74
C GLY A 174 -6.94 6.66 6.95
N SER A 175 -5.71 6.17 7.16
CA SER A 175 -4.54 6.60 6.36
C SER A 175 -4.65 6.19 4.89
N MET A 176 -5.42 5.14 4.60
CA MET A 176 -5.76 4.73 3.23
C MET A 176 -6.76 5.65 2.49
N ALA A 177 -7.02 6.85 3.02
CA ALA A 177 -7.83 7.87 2.35
C ALA A 177 -7.17 8.49 1.10
N VAL A 178 -5.86 8.27 0.94
CA VAL A 178 -5.06 8.57 -0.26
C VAL A 178 -5.47 7.73 -1.47
N ILE A 179 -6.07 6.55 -1.26
CA ILE A 179 -6.58 5.74 -2.36
C ILE A 179 -7.90 6.37 -2.84
N PRO A 180 -8.05 6.63 -4.14
CA PRO A 180 -9.30 7.14 -4.72
C PRO A 180 -10.51 6.25 -4.40
N ARG A 181 -11.69 6.86 -4.26
CA ARG A 181 -12.91 6.12 -3.89
C ARG A 181 -13.37 5.18 -4.99
N GLU A 182 -13.16 5.58 -6.24
CA GLU A 182 -13.48 4.86 -7.47
C GLU A 182 -12.72 3.52 -7.51
N PHE A 183 -11.50 3.47 -6.96
CA PHE A 183 -10.73 2.24 -6.84
C PHE A 183 -11.31 1.26 -5.80
N ARG A 184 -12.30 1.67 -5.01
CA ARG A 184 -13.01 0.78 -4.07
C ARG A 184 -14.25 0.14 -4.70
N GLU A 185 -14.53 0.42 -5.96
CA GLU A 185 -15.61 -0.20 -6.72
C GLU A 185 -15.16 -1.55 -7.28
N ALA A 186 -16.00 -2.58 -7.14
CA ALA A 186 -15.64 -3.95 -7.52
C ALA A 186 -15.32 -4.13 -9.01
N ARG A 187 -15.69 -3.17 -9.86
CA ARG A 187 -15.42 -3.17 -11.32
C ARG A 187 -14.18 -2.36 -11.70
N SER A 188 -13.52 -1.68 -10.74
CA SER A 188 -12.31 -0.92 -11.01
C SER A 188 -11.17 -1.84 -11.46
N PRO A 189 -10.41 -1.52 -12.52
CA PRO A 189 -9.20 -2.28 -12.87
C PRO A 189 -8.19 -2.36 -11.72
N TRP A 190 -8.14 -1.32 -10.88
CA TRP A 190 -7.36 -1.27 -9.64
C TRP A 190 -8.31 -1.34 -8.44
N TYR A 191 -8.58 -2.54 -7.95
CA TYR A 191 -9.57 -2.76 -6.90
C TYR A 191 -8.93 -2.85 -5.51
N TYR A 192 -9.32 -1.92 -4.62
CA TYR A 192 -8.88 -1.89 -3.24
C TYR A 192 -10.02 -2.25 -2.29
N TYR A 193 -9.82 -3.36 -1.58
CA TYR A 193 -10.75 -3.86 -0.57
C TYR A 193 -10.17 -3.70 0.83
N ILE A 194 -10.75 -2.79 1.63
CA ILE A 194 -10.36 -2.55 3.03
C ILE A 194 -11.54 -2.93 3.92
N SER A 195 -11.42 -4.03 4.67
CA SER A 195 -12.54 -4.52 5.48
C SER A 195 -12.11 -5.26 6.73
N ALA A 196 -12.88 -5.06 7.81
CA ALA A 196 -12.71 -5.83 9.03
C ALA A 196 -13.26 -7.28 8.92
N ARG A 197 -13.93 -7.62 7.82
CA ARG A 197 -14.50 -8.95 7.57
C ARG A 197 -13.92 -9.55 6.31
N GLU A 198 -13.51 -10.82 6.40
CA GLU A 198 -13.27 -11.66 5.24
C GLU A 198 -14.59 -11.80 4.47
N SER A 199 -14.66 -11.23 3.27
CA SER A 199 -15.78 -11.45 2.36
C SER A 199 -15.25 -11.89 0.99
N MET A 200 -16.01 -12.76 0.32
CA MET A 200 -15.81 -13.07 -1.09
C MET A 200 -16.49 -11.98 -1.91
N ARG A 201 -15.75 -10.91 -2.20
CA ARG A 201 -16.11 -9.96 -3.25
C ARG A 201 -14.90 -9.84 -4.15
N GLN A 202 -14.94 -10.55 -5.26
CA GLN A 202 -14.06 -10.30 -6.39
C GLN A 202 -14.97 -10.01 -7.58
N GLY A 203 -14.77 -8.86 -8.21
CA GLY A 203 -15.31 -8.64 -9.55
C GLY A 203 -14.57 -9.52 -10.54
N ALA A 204 -15.18 -9.77 -11.69
CA ALA A 204 -14.44 -10.28 -12.84
C ALA A 204 -13.80 -9.09 -13.57
N GLY A 205 -12.58 -9.25 -14.07
CA GLY A 205 -11.92 -8.26 -14.92
C GLY A 205 -11.11 -7.18 -14.20
N ASN A 206 -10.74 -7.38 -12.93
CA ASN A 206 -9.77 -6.50 -12.25
C ASN A 206 -8.35 -6.91 -12.66
N ASP A 207 -7.49 -5.93 -12.98
CA ASP A 207 -6.07 -6.17 -13.27
C ASP A 207 -5.27 -6.30 -11.97
N GLU A 208 -5.53 -5.41 -11.02
CA GLU A 208 -4.86 -5.35 -9.71
C GLU A 208 -5.90 -5.45 -8.59
N ILE A 209 -5.66 -6.31 -7.60
CA ILE A 209 -6.55 -6.52 -6.45
C ILE A 209 -5.75 -6.42 -5.16
N SER A 210 -5.91 -5.32 -4.43
CA SER A 210 -5.26 -5.07 -3.15
C SER A 210 -6.25 -5.23 -2.00
N ARG A 211 -6.01 -6.18 -1.09
CA ARG A 211 -6.93 -6.49 0.02
C ARG A 211 -6.27 -6.27 1.37
N ALA A 212 -6.82 -5.38 2.20
CA ALA A 212 -6.46 -5.30 3.60
C ALA A 212 -7.60 -5.88 4.45
N ILE A 213 -7.27 -6.88 5.27
CA ILE A 213 -8.24 -7.56 6.12
C ILE A 213 -7.78 -7.53 7.57
N LEU A 214 -8.69 -7.19 8.48
CA LEU A 214 -8.42 -7.27 9.92
C LEU A 214 -8.41 -8.73 10.39
N ARG A 215 -7.27 -9.19 10.90
CA ARG A 215 -7.04 -10.50 11.52
C ARG A 215 -7.61 -11.66 10.67
N PRO A 216 -7.18 -11.80 9.40
CA PRO A 216 -7.64 -12.87 8.55
C PRO A 216 -7.21 -14.22 9.13
N LYS A 217 -8.01 -15.26 8.85
CA LYS A 217 -7.72 -16.64 9.29
C LYS A 217 -7.52 -17.60 8.12
N LYS A 218 -8.19 -17.34 7.00
CA LYS A 218 -8.17 -18.23 5.82
C LYS A 218 -7.61 -17.53 4.59
N THR A 219 -7.66 -16.22 4.56
CA THR A 219 -7.16 -15.45 3.43
C THR A 219 -5.64 -15.57 3.35
N VAL A 220 -5.14 -15.84 2.14
CA VAL A 220 -3.71 -15.78 1.84
C VAL A 220 -3.26 -14.33 1.88
N ALA A 221 -2.20 -14.03 2.63
CA ALA A 221 -1.64 -12.69 2.76
C ALA A 221 -0.21 -12.68 2.23
N ASP A 222 0.11 -11.60 1.53
CA ASP A 222 1.44 -11.30 1.02
C ASP A 222 2.28 -10.66 2.12
N ILE A 223 1.69 -9.73 2.88
CA ILE A 223 2.36 -9.06 3.98
C ILE A 223 1.50 -9.04 5.26
N PRO A 224 1.98 -9.60 6.38
CA PRO A 224 1.39 -9.32 7.68
C PRO A 224 1.75 -7.91 8.16
N LEU A 225 0.86 -7.26 8.89
CA LEU A 225 1.11 -5.94 9.45
C LEU A 225 0.54 -5.88 10.86
N GLU A 226 1.42 -5.78 11.86
CA GLU A 226 1.00 -5.47 13.23
C GLU A 226 0.94 -3.96 13.41
N ILE A 227 -0.22 -3.42 13.76
CA ILE A 227 -0.29 -2.03 14.18
C ILE A 227 0.05 -2.02 15.67
N GLY A 228 1.25 -1.54 15.97
CA GLY A 228 1.74 -1.32 17.33
C GLY A 228 0.97 -0.22 18.07
N ASP A 229 1.64 0.49 18.98
CA ASP A 229 0.97 1.54 19.74
C ASP A 229 0.59 2.73 18.87
N VAL A 230 -0.32 3.54 19.42
CA VAL A 230 -1.04 4.58 18.70
C VAL A 230 -0.89 5.88 19.47
N ALA A 231 -0.80 6.99 18.73
CA ALA A 231 -0.64 8.29 19.35
C ALA A 231 -1.86 8.67 20.22
N GLU A 232 -1.64 9.57 21.18
CA GLU A 232 -2.71 10.07 22.04
C GLU A 232 -3.84 10.74 21.22
N ARG A 233 -5.07 10.69 21.75
CA ARG A 233 -6.27 11.20 21.06
C ARG A 233 -6.17 12.64 20.58
N ARG A 234 -5.50 13.51 21.34
CA ARG A 234 -5.31 14.93 20.96
C ARG A 234 -4.37 15.04 19.75
N PHE A 235 -3.22 14.37 19.80
CA PHE A 235 -2.28 14.31 18.68
C PHE A 235 -2.94 13.75 17.42
N LEU A 236 -3.77 12.71 17.56
CA LEU A 236 -4.47 12.10 16.43
C LEU A 236 -5.45 13.04 15.73
N ARG A 237 -6.04 14.01 16.42
CA ARG A 237 -6.94 14.99 15.80
C ARG A 237 -6.15 15.91 14.87
N ASP A 238 -5.03 16.43 15.35
CA ASP A 238 -4.18 17.34 14.58
C ASP A 238 -3.53 16.58 13.42
N ALA A 239 -3.01 15.38 13.66
CA ALA A 239 -2.46 14.51 12.62
C ALA A 239 -3.47 14.20 11.52
N ARG A 240 -4.75 13.94 11.85
CA ARG A 240 -5.81 13.71 10.85
C ARG A 240 -6.10 14.94 9.98
N ALA A 241 -5.97 16.15 10.53
CA ALA A 241 -6.13 17.38 9.75
C ALA A 241 -4.99 17.49 8.72
N THR A 242 -3.74 17.30 9.16
CA THR A 242 -2.58 17.35 8.26
C THR A 242 -2.61 16.24 7.21
N LEU A 243 -2.99 15.02 7.58
CA LEU A 243 -3.19 13.93 6.59
C LEU A 243 -4.21 14.33 5.54
N LYS A 244 -5.30 15.00 5.92
CA LYS A 244 -6.32 15.44 4.97
C LYS A 244 -5.76 16.44 3.95
N GLU A 245 -4.87 17.33 4.38
CA GLU A 245 -4.21 18.32 3.51
C GLU A 245 -3.22 17.65 2.54
N GLU A 246 -2.48 16.64 3.01
CA GLU A 246 -1.48 15.94 2.20
C GLU A 246 -2.05 14.86 1.28
N ASN A 247 -3.25 14.36 1.59
CA ASN A 247 -3.85 13.26 0.85
C ASN A 247 -3.86 13.51 -0.65
N GLY A 248 -4.12 14.74 -1.09
CA GLY A 248 -4.15 15.09 -2.51
C GLY A 248 -2.81 14.85 -3.21
N ILE A 249 -1.71 15.23 -2.56
CA ILE A 249 -0.35 15.11 -3.09
C ILE A 249 0.08 13.63 -3.11
N VAL A 250 -0.18 12.89 -2.02
CA VAL A 250 0.11 11.45 -1.97
C VAL A 250 -0.75 10.67 -2.95
N THR A 251 -2.01 11.09 -3.18
CA THR A 251 -2.86 10.50 -4.22
C THR A 251 -2.22 10.68 -5.59
N ALA A 252 -1.77 11.89 -5.94
CA ALA A 252 -1.10 12.17 -7.21
C ALA A 252 0.13 11.28 -7.42
N TYR A 253 0.92 11.08 -6.36
CA TYR A 253 2.06 10.16 -6.35
C TYR A 253 1.65 8.71 -6.67
N ILE A 254 0.60 8.22 -6.00
CA ILE A 254 0.07 6.87 -6.24
C ILE A 254 -0.40 6.72 -7.69
N LEU A 255 -1.05 7.73 -8.25
CA LEU A 255 -1.53 7.68 -9.64
C LEU A 255 -0.38 7.54 -10.65
N ASP A 256 0.71 8.32 -10.51
CA ASP A 256 1.90 8.14 -11.37
C ASP A 256 2.51 6.76 -11.18
N SER A 257 2.63 6.30 -9.93
CA SER A 257 3.18 4.98 -9.63
C SER A 257 2.39 3.81 -10.24
N LEU A 258 1.06 3.91 -10.34
CA LEU A 258 0.22 2.88 -10.97
C LEU A 258 0.44 2.77 -12.49
N LEU A 259 0.97 3.81 -13.15
CA LEU A 259 1.35 3.76 -14.55
C LEU A 259 2.66 3.00 -14.79
N LEU A 260 3.47 2.81 -13.75
CA LEU A 260 4.69 2.03 -13.83
C LEU A 260 4.41 0.53 -13.79
N ARG A 261 5.09 -0.20 -14.68
CA ARG A 261 5.08 -1.66 -14.74
C ARG A 261 6.51 -2.19 -14.63
N PRO A 262 7.15 -2.06 -13.45
CA PRO A 262 8.51 -2.50 -13.28
C PRO A 262 8.61 -4.02 -13.44
N GLU A 263 9.48 -4.45 -14.35
CA GLU A 263 9.82 -5.86 -14.54
C GLU A 263 11.16 -6.17 -13.84
N PRO A 264 11.33 -7.37 -13.29
CA PRO A 264 12.61 -7.79 -12.73
C PRO A 264 13.65 -8.02 -13.83
N SER A 265 14.88 -7.59 -13.55
CA SER A 265 16.01 -8.03 -14.38
C SER A 265 16.24 -9.54 -14.23
N ALA A 266 16.89 -10.18 -15.20
CA ALA A 266 17.21 -11.62 -15.11
C ALA A 266 18.00 -12.00 -13.84
N ARG A 267 18.79 -11.07 -13.31
CA ARG A 267 19.50 -11.27 -12.04
C ARG A 267 18.56 -11.14 -10.85
N ALA A 268 17.66 -10.16 -10.85
CA ALA A 268 16.64 -10.02 -9.81
C ALA A 268 15.71 -11.25 -9.78
N GLU A 269 15.33 -11.81 -10.92
CA GLU A 269 14.55 -13.07 -10.99
C GLU A 269 15.24 -14.25 -10.31
N GLN A 270 16.57 -14.38 -10.46
CA GLN A 270 17.34 -15.40 -9.77
C GLN A 270 17.32 -15.19 -8.25
N ILE A 271 17.54 -13.96 -7.79
CA ILE A 271 17.51 -13.61 -6.36
C ILE A 271 16.12 -13.87 -5.76
N ILE A 272 15.05 -13.53 -6.50
CA ILE A 272 13.66 -13.82 -6.10
C ILE A 272 13.47 -15.33 -5.91
N THR A 273 13.98 -16.12 -6.85
CA THR A 273 13.86 -17.59 -6.80
C THR A 273 14.57 -18.16 -5.58
N ASP A 274 15.79 -17.71 -5.30
CA ASP A 274 16.56 -18.16 -4.13
C ASP A 274 15.87 -17.75 -2.82
N ALA A 275 15.38 -16.51 -2.74
CA ALA A 275 14.68 -15.99 -1.57
C ALA A 275 13.41 -16.78 -1.23
N ILE A 276 12.65 -17.25 -2.23
CA ILE A 276 11.45 -18.06 -2.00
C ILE A 276 11.81 -19.37 -1.25
N TYR A 277 12.95 -19.98 -1.57
CA TYR A 277 13.39 -21.20 -0.88
C TYR A 277 13.82 -20.92 0.57
N GLU A 278 14.53 -19.82 0.80
CA GLU A 278 14.94 -19.38 2.14
C GLU A 278 13.74 -19.07 3.03
N LEU A 279 12.80 -18.25 2.54
CA LEU A 279 11.56 -17.89 3.24
C LEU A 279 10.72 -19.11 3.62
N ARG A 280 10.63 -20.10 2.74
CA ARG A 280 9.90 -21.34 3.02
C ARG A 280 10.49 -22.07 4.23
N ASP A 281 11.81 -22.09 4.33
CA ASP A 281 12.49 -22.82 5.40
C ASP A 281 12.44 -22.02 6.71
N ASP A 282 12.49 -20.69 6.65
CA ASP A 282 12.37 -19.83 7.84
C ASP A 282 10.94 -19.76 8.38
N PHE A 283 9.91 -19.68 7.53
CA PHE A 283 8.52 -19.77 8.01
C PHE A 283 8.20 -21.12 8.66
N LYS A 284 8.83 -22.21 8.21
CA LYS A 284 8.71 -23.51 8.89
C LYS A 284 9.35 -23.49 10.28
N LYS A 285 10.47 -22.79 10.45
CA LYS A 285 11.14 -22.65 11.76
C LYS A 285 10.39 -21.70 12.70
N ALA A 286 9.82 -20.61 12.17
CA ALA A 286 9.15 -19.56 12.93
C ALA A 286 7.86 -20.02 13.63
N GLY A 287 7.31 -21.17 13.24
CA GLY A 287 6.13 -21.76 13.88
C GLY A 287 4.82 -21.41 13.16
N ARG A 288 3.72 -21.38 13.91
CA ARG A 288 2.38 -21.17 13.32
C ARG A 288 2.05 -19.68 13.24
N ALA A 289 1.78 -19.18 12.04
CA ALA A 289 1.21 -17.87 11.83
C ALA A 289 -0.34 -17.89 11.91
N PRO A 290 -1.00 -16.79 12.32
CA PRO A 290 -2.47 -16.67 12.34
C PRO A 290 -3.15 -16.57 10.99
N TYR A 291 -2.38 -16.58 9.90
CA TYR A 291 -2.85 -16.36 8.53
C TYR A 291 -2.13 -17.32 7.58
N ASN A 292 -2.64 -17.43 6.35
CA ASN A 292 -1.97 -18.21 5.31
C ASN A 292 -0.95 -17.34 4.61
N GLN A 293 0.33 -17.64 4.74
CA GLN A 293 1.39 -16.89 4.07
C GLN A 293 1.42 -17.22 2.57
N ASN A 294 1.52 -16.19 1.73
CA ASN A 294 1.79 -16.37 0.32
C ASN A 294 3.28 -16.60 0.10
N LEU A 295 3.64 -17.79 -0.35
CA LEU A 295 5.00 -18.17 -0.75
C LEU A 295 5.18 -18.19 -2.27
N GLY A 296 4.11 -18.00 -3.04
CA GLY A 296 4.13 -18.11 -4.50
C GLY A 296 4.66 -16.84 -5.15
N ASP A 297 3.93 -15.73 -4.98
CA ASP A 297 4.20 -14.47 -5.69
C ASP A 297 4.32 -13.24 -4.77
N ALA A 298 4.42 -13.43 -3.45
CA ALA A 298 4.59 -12.33 -2.50
C ALA A 298 5.86 -11.51 -2.79
N ILE A 299 7.02 -12.15 -2.94
CA ILE A 299 8.28 -11.43 -3.21
C ILE A 299 8.21 -10.66 -4.53
N PRO A 300 7.86 -11.26 -5.69
CA PRO A 300 7.65 -10.50 -6.93
C PRO A 300 6.73 -9.29 -6.76
N LYS A 301 5.59 -9.45 -6.08
CA LYS A 301 4.62 -8.36 -5.84
C LYS A 301 5.19 -7.26 -4.97
N LEU A 302 5.84 -7.61 -3.86
CA LEU A 302 6.44 -6.66 -2.93
C LEU A 302 7.60 -5.91 -3.58
N SER A 303 8.49 -6.61 -4.31
CA SER A 303 9.61 -5.97 -5.00
C SER A 303 9.13 -5.03 -6.13
N ALA A 304 8.10 -5.41 -6.89
CA ALA A 304 7.50 -4.55 -7.90
C ALA A 304 6.78 -3.33 -7.29
N SER A 305 6.12 -3.51 -6.15
CA SER A 305 5.50 -2.41 -5.41
C SER A 305 6.54 -1.45 -4.80
N LEU A 306 7.67 -1.97 -4.30
CA LEU A 306 8.81 -1.14 -3.90
C LEU A 306 9.38 -0.38 -5.09
N ALA A 307 9.53 -1.02 -6.25
CA ALA A 307 9.97 -0.32 -7.45
C ALA A 307 9.01 0.82 -7.83
N ARG A 308 7.69 0.60 -7.72
CA ARG A 308 6.69 1.69 -7.85
C ARG A 308 6.88 2.78 -6.80
N LEU A 309 7.10 2.44 -5.53
CA LEU A 309 7.39 3.39 -4.45
C LEU A 309 8.62 4.24 -4.76
N HIS A 310 9.66 3.69 -5.38
CA HIS A 310 10.84 4.46 -5.78
C HIS A 310 10.71 5.15 -7.14
N HIS A 311 9.59 4.97 -7.85
CA HIS A 311 9.41 5.36 -9.25
C HIS A 311 10.45 4.76 -10.21
N ASN A 312 10.92 3.55 -9.92
CA ASN A 312 11.83 2.81 -10.78
C ASN A 312 11.03 2.09 -11.88
N THR A 313 11.60 2.06 -13.09
CA THR A 313 11.04 1.33 -14.23
C THR A 313 11.41 -0.15 -14.25
N GLU A 314 12.29 -0.57 -13.35
CA GLU A 314 12.79 -1.95 -13.22
C GLU A 314 12.92 -2.33 -11.74
N VAL A 315 12.80 -3.63 -11.43
CA VAL A 315 13.06 -4.14 -10.09
C VAL A 315 14.55 -4.43 -9.93
N ALA A 316 15.21 -3.66 -9.07
CA ALA A 316 16.62 -3.84 -8.73
C ALA A 316 16.83 -4.90 -7.64
N ASP A 317 18.01 -5.54 -7.64
CA ASP A 317 18.41 -6.56 -6.66
C ASP A 317 18.24 -6.11 -5.20
N THR A 318 18.49 -4.83 -4.92
CA THR A 318 18.37 -4.25 -3.58
C THR A 318 16.92 -4.24 -3.09
N LEU A 319 15.97 -3.98 -3.99
CA LEU A 319 14.53 -3.97 -3.67
C LEU A 319 14.00 -5.37 -3.41
N VAL A 320 14.59 -6.39 -4.06
CA VAL A 320 14.27 -7.79 -3.75
C VAL A 320 14.69 -8.10 -2.32
N LYS A 321 15.92 -7.78 -1.93
CA LYS A 321 16.41 -8.01 -0.55
C LYS A 321 15.58 -7.27 0.49
N GLU A 322 15.30 -6.00 0.24
CA GLU A 322 14.46 -5.19 1.12
C GLU A 322 13.05 -5.79 1.28
N SER A 323 12.45 -6.32 0.20
CA SER A 323 11.15 -6.99 0.30
C SER A 323 11.17 -8.27 1.13
N VAL A 324 12.28 -9.01 1.10
CA VAL A 324 12.49 -10.23 1.88
C VAL A 324 12.65 -9.89 3.35
N ASP A 325 13.53 -8.94 3.67
CA ASP A 325 13.80 -8.47 5.03
C ASP A 325 12.51 -7.94 5.67
N LEU A 326 11.77 -7.08 4.95
CA LEU A 326 10.51 -6.51 5.42
C LEU A 326 9.47 -7.61 5.70
N LEU A 327 9.35 -8.60 4.82
CA LEU A 327 8.41 -9.70 4.98
C LEU A 327 8.76 -10.58 6.18
N LEU A 328 10.04 -10.93 6.34
CA LEU A 328 10.54 -11.74 7.46
C LEU A 328 10.31 -11.03 8.79
N ASP A 329 10.69 -9.76 8.89
CA ASP A 329 10.53 -8.99 10.12
C ASP A 329 9.06 -8.89 10.55
N MET A 330 8.17 -8.59 9.61
CA MET A 330 6.73 -8.54 9.91
C MET A 330 6.17 -9.92 10.26
N HIS A 331 6.64 -10.98 9.59
CA HIS A 331 6.24 -12.34 9.90
C HIS A 331 6.67 -12.74 11.31
N HIS A 332 7.93 -12.50 11.68
CA HIS A 332 8.46 -12.83 13.00
C HIS A 332 7.74 -12.10 14.12
N ARG A 333 7.43 -10.80 13.94
CA ARG A 333 6.61 -10.03 14.89
C ARG A 333 5.25 -10.67 15.10
N ILE A 334 4.55 -11.04 14.02
CA ILE A 334 3.24 -11.68 14.14
C ILE A 334 3.32 -13.09 14.72
N ALA A 335 4.34 -13.87 14.35
CA ALA A 335 4.56 -15.21 14.87
C ALA A 335 4.85 -15.19 16.38
N ALA A 336 5.54 -14.17 16.88
CA ALA A 336 5.78 -13.99 18.31
C ALA A 336 4.46 -13.97 19.12
N PHE A 337 3.39 -13.35 18.62
CA PHE A 337 2.08 -13.41 19.29
C PHE A 337 1.50 -14.81 19.43
N HIS A 338 1.85 -15.71 18.52
CA HIS A 338 1.31 -17.06 18.45
C HIS A 338 2.17 -18.11 19.14
N ASN A 339 3.45 -17.80 19.35
CA ASN A 339 4.39 -18.66 20.05
C ASN A 339 4.36 -18.47 21.57
N THR A 340 3.37 -17.72 22.09
CA THR A 340 3.13 -17.55 23.52
C THR A 340 1.83 -18.21 23.96
N PRO A 341 1.67 -18.51 25.26
CA PRO A 341 0.44 -19.05 25.82
C PRO A 341 -0.74 -18.07 25.74
N LEU A 342 -0.47 -16.77 25.54
CA LEU A 342 -1.52 -15.76 25.45
C LEU A 342 -2.34 -15.92 24.18
N LYS A 343 -3.67 -15.92 24.33
CA LYS A 343 -4.56 -15.70 23.18
C LYS A 343 -4.38 -14.28 22.68
N ILE A 344 -4.48 -14.08 21.37
CA ILE A 344 -4.44 -12.75 20.72
C ILE A 344 -5.34 -11.72 21.45
N SER A 345 -6.52 -12.13 21.91
CA SER A 345 -7.43 -11.23 22.64
C SER A 345 -6.89 -10.76 24.00
N GLN A 346 -6.07 -11.58 24.67
CA GLN A 346 -5.39 -11.26 25.93
C GLN A 346 -4.17 -10.37 25.69
N VAL A 347 -3.38 -10.65 24.65
CA VAL A 347 -2.26 -9.79 24.20
C VAL A 347 -2.70 -8.34 24.03
N TYR A 348 -3.85 -8.13 23.38
CA TYR A 348 -4.39 -6.79 23.19
C TYR A 348 -5.00 -6.19 24.47
N ARG A 349 -5.13 -6.88 25.61
CA ARG A 349 -5.52 -6.21 26.87
C ARG A 349 -4.37 -5.44 27.51
N LEU A 350 -3.15 -5.93 27.31
CA LEU A 350 -1.92 -5.31 27.80
C LEU A 350 -1.68 -3.94 27.15
N SER A 351 -1.14 -3.01 27.94
CA SER A 351 -0.53 -1.78 27.43
C SER A 351 0.67 -2.08 26.54
N GLY A 352 1.15 -1.08 25.81
CA GLY A 352 2.33 -1.19 24.93
C GLY A 352 3.55 -1.80 25.63
N ASP A 353 4.02 -1.12 26.68
CA ASP A 353 5.22 -1.52 27.42
C ASP A 353 5.04 -2.85 28.16
N ALA A 354 3.86 -3.10 28.75
CA ALA A 354 3.55 -4.38 29.38
C ALA A 354 3.55 -5.53 28.36
N ARG A 355 3.03 -5.28 27.16
CA ARG A 355 3.04 -6.26 26.06
C ARG A 355 4.47 -6.54 25.62
N LYS A 356 5.25 -5.49 25.34
CA LYS A 356 6.66 -5.60 24.95
C LYS A 356 7.44 -6.40 25.99
N LEU A 357 7.36 -5.99 27.25
CA LEU A 357 8.02 -6.65 28.36
C LEU A 357 7.65 -8.14 28.48
N TYR A 358 6.36 -8.48 28.30
CA TYR A 358 5.92 -9.87 28.32
C TYR A 358 6.62 -10.71 27.23
N PHE A 359 6.64 -10.21 25.99
CA PHE A 359 7.25 -10.94 24.87
C PHE A 359 8.78 -11.03 25.00
N ASP A 360 9.44 -9.98 25.48
CA ASP A 360 10.89 -9.98 25.70
C ASP A 360 11.27 -11.02 26.76
N LEU A 361 10.61 -10.99 27.92
CA LEU A 361 10.89 -11.94 29.00
C LEU A 361 10.52 -13.37 28.62
N TYR A 362 9.37 -13.59 28.00
CA TYR A 362 8.97 -14.93 27.56
C TYR A 362 9.88 -15.46 26.45
N GLY A 363 10.29 -14.62 25.50
CA GLY A 363 11.18 -15.02 24.40
C GLY A 363 12.56 -15.45 24.89
N ILE A 364 13.09 -14.78 25.92
CA ILE A 364 14.43 -15.07 26.48
C ILE A 364 14.39 -16.21 27.50
N PHE A 365 13.43 -16.17 28.42
CA PHE A 365 13.42 -17.03 29.62
C PHE A 365 12.33 -18.11 29.60
N GLY A 366 11.35 -18.01 28.70
CA GLY A 366 10.16 -18.85 28.68
C GLY A 366 9.15 -18.50 29.79
N ALA A 367 8.11 -19.32 29.90
CA ALA A 367 7.19 -19.25 31.03
C ALA A 367 7.66 -20.10 32.20
N ASP A 368 7.14 -19.76 33.37
CA ASP A 368 7.25 -20.50 34.61
C ASP A 368 8.64 -20.54 35.30
N TYR A 369 9.58 -19.69 34.88
CA TYR A 369 10.88 -19.50 35.52
C TYR A 369 10.99 -18.19 36.30
N TRP A 370 11.71 -18.21 37.42
CA TRP A 370 12.01 -16.99 38.20
C TRP A 370 13.21 -16.28 37.59
N ILE A 371 13.00 -15.03 37.17
CA ILE A 371 13.96 -14.16 36.51
C ILE A 371 14.39 -13.07 37.51
N PRO A 372 15.69 -12.85 37.75
CA PRO A 372 16.15 -11.73 38.56
C PRO A 372 15.65 -10.39 38.00
N LEU A 373 15.20 -9.47 38.87
CA LEU A 373 14.67 -8.17 38.44
C LEU A 373 15.68 -7.36 37.62
N GLU A 374 16.96 -7.39 38.00
CA GLU A 374 18.03 -6.70 37.24
C GLU A 374 18.20 -7.29 35.83
N GLU A 375 18.16 -8.62 35.68
CA GLU A 375 18.24 -9.28 34.36
C GLU A 375 17.00 -8.99 33.51
N ALA A 376 15.82 -9.00 34.12
CA ALA A 376 14.57 -8.66 33.46
C ALA A 376 14.56 -7.20 32.98
N GLN A 377 15.06 -6.28 33.80
CA GLN A 377 15.15 -4.86 33.45
C GLN A 377 16.14 -4.64 32.32
N ASN A 378 17.35 -5.21 32.43
CA ASN A 378 18.40 -5.10 31.41
C ASN A 378 17.98 -5.68 30.06
N SER A 379 17.20 -6.76 30.04
CA SER A 379 16.73 -7.39 28.80
C SER A 379 15.59 -6.63 28.11
N SER A 380 14.76 -5.90 28.87
CA SER A 380 13.62 -5.16 28.30
C SER A 380 14.01 -3.85 27.61
N GLY A 381 15.12 -3.24 28.00
CA GLY A 381 15.53 -1.91 27.55
C GLY A 381 14.58 -0.77 27.96
N LEU A 382 13.57 -1.03 28.80
CA LEU A 382 12.66 -0.02 29.34
C LEU A 382 13.35 0.80 30.44
N ASP A 383 12.94 2.05 30.61
CA ASP A 383 13.39 2.83 31.76
C ASP A 383 12.85 2.24 33.08
N PRO A 384 13.48 2.52 34.24
CA PRO A 384 13.08 1.92 35.51
C PRO A 384 11.63 2.16 35.92
N ALA A 385 11.05 3.32 35.59
CA ALA A 385 9.68 3.66 35.96
C ALA A 385 8.67 2.96 35.04
N GLU A 386 8.95 2.94 33.73
CA GLU A 386 8.16 2.21 32.74
C GLU A 386 8.20 0.70 32.99
N PHE A 387 9.37 0.15 33.32
CA PHE A 387 9.55 -1.25 33.66
C PHE A 387 8.69 -1.66 34.86
N GLU A 388 8.71 -0.87 35.94
CA GLU A 388 7.90 -1.16 37.13
C GLU A 388 6.39 -1.07 36.83
N ALA A 389 5.96 -0.05 36.10
CA ALA A 389 4.56 0.08 35.68
C ALA A 389 4.10 -1.08 34.78
N ALA A 390 4.97 -1.53 33.87
CA ALA A 390 4.73 -2.67 33.00
C ALA A 390 4.60 -3.98 33.80
N ILE A 391 5.50 -4.24 34.76
CA ILE A 391 5.43 -5.39 35.67
C ILE A 391 4.14 -5.37 36.50
N GLU A 392 3.79 -4.22 37.08
CA GLU A 392 2.53 -4.07 37.83
C GLU A 392 1.32 -4.39 36.96
N SER A 393 1.28 -3.86 35.73
CA SER A 393 0.20 -4.16 34.79
C SER A 393 0.13 -5.65 34.46
N LEU A 394 1.26 -6.32 34.26
CA LEU A 394 1.30 -7.76 33.99
C LEU A 394 0.84 -8.58 35.20
N CYS A 395 1.17 -8.15 36.42
CA CYS A 395 0.73 -8.80 37.65
C CYS A 395 -0.77 -8.63 37.87
N LEU A 396 -1.32 -7.43 37.64
CA LEU A 396 -2.75 -7.13 37.76
C LEU A 396 -3.59 -7.96 36.78
N GLU A 397 -3.11 -8.15 35.56
CA GLU A 397 -3.77 -8.96 34.54
C GLU A 397 -3.51 -10.47 34.71
N GLY A 398 -2.69 -10.87 35.69
CA GLY A 398 -2.44 -12.26 36.05
C GLY A 398 -1.45 -13.01 35.16
N TYR A 399 -0.59 -12.31 34.42
CA TYR A 399 0.42 -12.91 33.54
C TYR A 399 1.83 -12.90 34.13
N CYS A 400 2.02 -12.22 35.25
CA CYS A 400 3.28 -12.17 35.97
C CYS A 400 3.07 -12.41 37.48
N GLN A 401 4.02 -13.08 38.11
CA GLN A 401 4.18 -13.14 39.56
C GLN A 401 5.45 -12.41 39.96
N ARG A 402 5.37 -11.65 41.05
CA ARG A 402 6.51 -10.96 41.64
C ARG A 402 6.82 -11.53 43.02
N LYS A 403 8.12 -11.70 43.29
CA LYS A 403 8.66 -11.94 44.64
C LYS A 403 9.88 -11.04 44.86
N THR A 404 10.36 -10.91 46.09
CA THR A 404 11.52 -10.05 46.40
C THR A 404 12.71 -10.37 45.49
N GLY A 405 13.11 -9.42 44.65
CA GLY A 405 14.25 -9.55 43.73
C GLY A 405 13.98 -10.30 42.42
N TYR A 406 12.77 -10.85 42.20
CA TYR A 406 12.49 -11.68 41.03
C TYR A 406 11.08 -11.47 40.46
N VAL A 407 10.94 -11.71 39.17
CA VAL A 407 9.67 -11.78 38.43
C VAL A 407 9.55 -13.12 37.73
N LYS A 408 8.33 -13.53 37.40
CA LYS A 408 8.04 -14.80 36.75
C LYS A 408 6.87 -14.62 35.80
N ILE A 409 7.09 -14.90 34.52
CA ILE A 409 6.00 -14.96 33.54
C ILE A 409 5.23 -16.27 33.74
N LEU A 410 3.90 -16.21 33.72
CA LEU A 410 3.04 -17.36 33.93
C LEU A 410 2.54 -17.93 32.59
N GLU A 411 2.44 -19.26 32.50
CA GLU A 411 1.61 -19.91 31.49
C GLU A 411 0.11 -19.72 31.80
N ASP A 412 -0.72 -19.55 30.77
CA ASP A 412 -2.18 -19.44 30.94
C ASP A 412 -2.71 -20.79 31.46
N TYR A 413 -3.03 -20.86 32.75
CA TYR A 413 -3.76 -22.00 33.33
C TYR A 413 -5.21 -21.94 32.86
N ARG A 414 -5.52 -22.50 31.69
CA ARG A 414 -6.89 -22.76 31.25
C ARG A 414 -7.07 -24.11 30.58
#